data_AF-A0A915LZU5-F1
#
_entry.id   AF-A0A915LZU5-F1
#
_cell.length_a   1.000
_cell.length_b   1.000
_cell.length_c   1.000
_cell.angle_alpha   90.00
_cell.angle_beta   90.00
_cell.angle_gamma   90.00
#
_symmetry.space_group_name_H-M   'P 1'
#
loop_
_entity.id
_entity.type
_entity.pdbx_description
1 polymer ?
#
loop_
_entity_poly.entity_id
_entity_poly.type
_entity_poly.pdbx_seq_one_letter_code
_entity_poly.pdbx_strand_id
1 'polypeptide(L)'
;MSVPVKWPPPTILMWNKMFGASLAESLINYNNNTHCSYKCIYTDNRSLEQQASLLVFHIRDNLDKMPEHRTPQQLYTFFILESPPHTWGLGRDVPPDFFNITMTYRADSDVHYPYDMFEEYTEKDLENGLVTYDQIWTQDEIDNKIEAKDKLALQFVSNCNTKSLRELYVNKLKNLTQITQIGTCLDGKRVCDKECADKLIGKC
;
A
#
# COMPACT_ATOMS: atom_id res chain seq x y z
N MET A 1 16.45 31.20 27.12
CA MET A 1 16.08 29.79 26.88
C MET A 1 14.62 29.78 26.46
N SER A 2 14.34 29.57 25.17
CA SER A 2 12.98 29.50 24.63
C SER A 2 12.37 28.14 24.97
N VAL A 3 11.26 28.13 25.68
CA VAL A 3 10.47 26.92 25.92
C VAL A 3 9.95 26.42 24.57
N PRO A 4 10.14 25.14 24.20
CA PRO A 4 9.59 24.61 22.96
C PRO A 4 8.06 24.67 23.02
N VAL A 5 7.43 25.37 22.07
CA VAL A 5 5.98 25.36 21.93
C VAL A 5 5.56 23.94 21.58
N LYS A 6 4.91 23.25 22.53
CA LYS A 6 4.39 21.90 22.33
C LYS A 6 3.01 22.02 21.68
N TRP A 7 2.96 22.00 20.36
CA TRP A 7 1.70 21.93 19.62
C TRP A 7 0.96 20.63 19.97
N PRO A 8 -0.38 20.66 20.08
CA PRO A 8 -1.14 19.43 20.21
C PRO A 8 -0.89 18.53 18.98
N PRO A 9 -0.93 17.20 19.14
CA PRO A 9 -0.87 16.26 18.02
C PRO A 9 -1.87 16.63 16.93
N PRO A 10 -1.46 16.72 15.64
CA PRO A 10 -2.40 16.99 14.56
C PRO A 10 -3.40 15.84 14.43
N THR A 11 -4.64 16.20 14.14
CA THR A 11 -5.71 15.22 13.84
C THR A 11 -5.76 14.98 12.33
N ILE A 12 -5.63 13.71 11.95
CA ILE A 12 -5.65 13.23 10.57
C ILE A 12 -6.93 12.40 10.40
N LEU A 13 -7.86 12.91 9.60
CA LEU A 13 -9.19 12.35 9.42
C LEU A 13 -9.27 11.62 8.08
N MET A 14 -9.64 10.35 8.08
CA MET A 14 -9.93 9.63 6.83
C MET A 14 -11.39 9.90 6.47
N TRP A 15 -11.61 10.55 5.33
CA TRP A 15 -12.96 10.95 4.94
C TRP A 15 -13.81 9.73 4.62
N ASN A 16 -13.24 8.79 3.88
CA ASN A 16 -13.88 7.56 3.43
C ASN A 16 -12.96 6.35 3.64
N LYS A 17 -13.56 5.17 3.58
CA LYS A 17 -12.84 3.91 3.69
C LYS A 17 -12.02 3.64 2.44
N MET A 18 -10.88 2.97 2.60
CA MET A 18 -10.05 2.47 1.51
C MET A 18 -10.41 1.01 1.24
N PHE A 19 -11.06 0.73 0.12
CA PHE A 19 -11.56 -0.60 -0.24
C PHE A 19 -12.41 -1.27 0.87
N GLY A 20 -13.19 -0.46 1.59
CA GLY A 20 -14.02 -0.91 2.71
C GLY A 20 -13.30 -1.06 4.07
N ALA A 21 -11.98 -0.87 4.10
CA ALA A 21 -11.18 -0.89 5.33
C ALA A 21 -10.97 0.53 5.91
N SER A 22 -10.81 0.61 7.23
CA SER A 22 -10.42 1.84 7.92
C SER A 22 -8.91 2.06 7.79
N LEU A 23 -8.51 3.11 7.08
CA LEU A 23 -7.11 3.50 7.02
C LEU A 23 -6.62 4.07 8.37
N ALA A 24 -7.51 4.72 9.15
CA ALA A 24 -7.17 5.23 10.47
C ALA A 24 -6.79 4.09 11.42
N GLU A 25 -7.56 2.99 11.44
CA GLU A 25 -7.23 1.80 12.25
C GLU A 25 -5.89 1.19 11.83
N SER A 26 -5.63 1.06 10.52
CA SER A 26 -4.35 0.57 10.01
C SER A 26 -3.18 1.44 10.49
N LEU A 27 -3.32 2.77 10.42
CA LEU A 27 -2.29 3.71 10.86
C LEU A 27 -2.10 3.72 12.38
N ILE A 28 -3.16 3.55 13.17
CA ILE A 28 -3.07 3.40 14.63
C ILE A 28 -2.28 2.14 14.98
N ASN A 29 -2.63 1.01 14.35
CA ASN A 29 -1.93 -0.26 14.59
C ASN A 29 -0.46 -0.17 14.18
N TYR A 30 -0.17 0.44 13.03
CA TYR A 30 1.21 0.68 12.59
C TYR A 30 1.97 1.56 13.59
N ASN A 31 1.40 2.68 14.04
CA ASN A 31 2.03 3.58 15.00
C ASN A 31 2.21 2.97 16.40
N ASN A 32 1.38 2.00 16.80
CA ASN A 32 1.56 1.27 18.05
C ASN A 32 2.72 0.27 17.96
N ASN A 33 2.95 -0.29 16.77
CA ASN A 33 4.00 -1.28 16.50
C ASN A 33 5.31 -0.64 16.03
N THR A 34 5.36 0.67 15.83
CA THR A 34 6.55 1.39 15.35
C THR A 34 6.91 2.56 16.25
N HIS A 35 8.20 2.85 16.35
CA HIS A 35 8.70 4.00 17.10
C HIS A 35 8.65 5.28 16.25
N CYS A 36 7.45 5.77 15.95
CA CYS A 36 7.29 7.09 15.34
C CYS A 36 7.41 8.21 16.40
N SER A 37 8.43 9.08 16.23
CA SER A 37 8.68 10.22 17.11
C SER A 37 7.59 11.29 17.01
N TYR A 38 6.89 11.35 15.88
CA TYR A 38 5.75 12.24 15.67
C TYR A 38 4.46 11.56 16.14
N LYS A 39 3.69 12.27 16.98
CA LYS A 39 2.40 11.78 17.46
C LYS A 39 1.30 12.46 16.67
N CYS A 40 0.48 11.66 15.98
CA CYS A 40 -0.72 12.09 15.28
C CYS A 40 -1.94 11.36 15.85
N ILE A 41 -3.12 11.97 15.75
CA ILE A 41 -4.40 11.34 16.08
C ILE A 41 -5.05 10.95 14.76
N TYR A 42 -5.28 9.66 14.53
CA TYR A 42 -5.99 9.18 13.34
C TYR A 42 -7.45 8.88 13.69
N THR A 43 -8.37 9.23 12.80
CA THR A 43 -9.81 8.99 13.03
C THR A 43 -10.58 8.88 11.73
N ASP A 44 -11.66 8.09 11.74
CA ASP A 44 -12.69 8.10 10.69
C ASP A 44 -13.92 8.95 11.12
N ASN A 45 -13.89 9.56 12.31
CA ASN A 45 -15.03 10.29 12.84
C ASN A 45 -15.17 11.67 12.18
N ARG A 46 -16.07 11.76 11.19
CA ARG A 46 -16.41 13.01 10.49
C ARG A 46 -16.88 14.15 11.40
N SER A 47 -17.34 13.88 12.63
CA SER A 47 -17.67 14.97 13.57
C SER A 47 -16.47 15.82 13.98
N LEU A 48 -15.24 15.34 13.72
CA LEU A 48 -13.98 16.03 13.99
C LEU A 48 -13.44 16.80 12.78
N GLU A 49 -14.21 16.89 11.69
CA GLU A 49 -13.82 17.59 10.45
C GLU A 49 -13.17 18.95 10.72
N GLN A 50 -13.86 19.84 11.43
CA GLN A 50 -13.38 21.21 11.69
C GLN A 50 -12.13 21.28 12.59
N GLN A 51 -11.81 20.22 13.31
CA GLN A 51 -10.62 20.11 14.17
C GLN A 51 -9.46 19.40 13.46
N ALA A 52 -9.75 18.66 12.39
CA ALA A 52 -8.76 17.93 11.63
C ALA A 52 -7.80 18.92 10.95
N SER A 53 -6.50 18.65 11.08
CA SER A 53 -5.46 19.38 10.34
C SER A 53 -5.36 18.87 8.91
N LEU A 54 -5.65 17.58 8.70
CA LEU A 54 -5.55 16.92 7.41
C LEU A 54 -6.73 15.97 7.21
N LEU A 55 -7.35 16.03 6.03
CA LEU A 55 -8.42 15.13 5.60
C LEU A 55 -7.92 14.29 4.42
N VAL A 56 -7.96 12.97 4.54
CA VAL A 56 -7.53 12.04 3.49
C VAL A 56 -8.74 11.49 2.76
N PHE A 57 -8.74 11.64 1.44
CA PHE A 57 -9.81 11.16 0.57
C PHE A 57 -9.26 10.06 -0.32
N HIS A 58 -9.68 8.82 -0.11
CA HIS A 58 -9.32 7.73 -1.02
C HIS A 58 -10.22 7.80 -2.26
N ILE A 59 -9.65 8.25 -3.37
CA ILE A 59 -10.39 8.69 -4.56
C ILE A 59 -11.00 7.52 -5.36
N ARG A 60 -10.54 6.30 -5.10
CA ARG A 60 -11.07 5.10 -5.75
C ARG A 60 -12.39 4.61 -5.17
N ASP A 61 -12.71 5.02 -3.95
CA ASP A 61 -13.94 4.67 -3.25
C ASP A 61 -14.99 5.79 -3.37
N ASN A 62 -16.21 5.51 -2.90
CA ASN A 62 -17.27 6.51 -2.91
C ASN A 62 -16.83 7.73 -2.09
N LEU A 63 -16.83 8.87 -2.76
CA LEU A 63 -16.72 10.16 -2.11
C LEU A 63 -18.15 10.51 -1.69
N ASP A 64 -18.53 10.02 -0.50
CA ASP A 64 -19.75 10.48 0.17
C ASP A 64 -19.79 12.02 0.20
N LYS A 65 -20.95 12.62 0.51
CA LYS A 65 -21.16 14.07 0.55
C LYS A 65 -19.90 14.80 1.05
N MET A 66 -19.22 15.50 0.15
CA MET A 66 -17.94 16.15 0.43
C MET A 66 -18.11 17.27 1.48
N PRO A 67 -17.06 17.57 2.29
CA PRO A 67 -17.09 18.70 3.20
C PRO A 67 -17.39 19.99 2.43
N GLU A 68 -18.33 20.79 2.95
CA GLU A 68 -18.75 22.04 2.30
C GLU A 68 -17.85 23.23 2.70
N HIS A 69 -17.15 23.12 3.83
CA HIS A 69 -16.38 24.24 4.41
C HIS A 69 -14.99 23.80 4.84
N ARG A 70 -14.02 24.19 4.02
CA ARG A 70 -12.60 24.03 4.33
C ARG A 70 -12.06 25.26 5.04
N THR A 71 -11.36 25.06 6.15
CA THR A 71 -10.60 26.13 6.80
C THR A 71 -9.25 26.34 6.09
N PRO A 72 -8.68 27.55 6.08
CA PRO A 72 -7.39 27.82 5.45
C PRO A 72 -6.23 26.98 6.02
N GLN A 73 -6.37 26.44 7.23
CA GLN A 73 -5.37 25.64 7.91
C GLN A 73 -5.47 24.14 7.58
N GLN A 74 -6.58 23.70 6.96
CA GLN A 74 -6.80 22.31 6.61
C GLN A 74 -6.08 21.93 5.31
N LEU A 75 -5.51 20.73 5.32
CA LEU A 75 -4.98 20.06 4.15
C LEU A 75 -5.95 18.99 3.66
N TYR A 76 -6.43 19.12 2.42
CA TYR A 76 -7.26 18.09 1.79
C TYR A 76 -6.39 17.27 0.85
N THR A 77 -6.26 15.98 1.18
CA THR A 77 -5.31 15.06 0.55
C THR A 77 -6.01 14.17 -0.47
N PHE A 78 -5.57 14.28 -1.73
CA PHE A 78 -5.92 13.36 -2.81
C PHE A 78 -5.12 12.07 -2.62
N PHE A 79 -5.77 10.99 -2.19
CA PHE A 79 -5.12 9.70 -1.97
C PHE A 79 -5.53 8.67 -3.02
N ILE A 80 -4.56 8.14 -3.76
CA ILE A 80 -4.78 7.04 -4.71
C ILE A 80 -3.53 6.19 -4.89
N LEU A 81 -3.73 4.88 -4.97
CA LEU A 81 -2.69 3.93 -5.33
C LEU A 81 -2.90 3.27 -6.69
N GLU A 82 -4.13 3.35 -7.22
CA GLU A 82 -4.45 2.79 -8.52
C GLU A 82 -3.80 3.59 -9.67
N SER A 83 -3.31 2.87 -10.67
CA SER A 83 -2.65 3.46 -11.84
C SER A 83 -3.66 4.13 -12.80
N PRO A 84 -3.23 5.08 -13.67
CA PRO A 84 -4.11 5.81 -14.59
C PRO A 84 -5.10 4.94 -15.39
N PRO A 85 -4.71 3.75 -15.89
CA PRO A 85 -5.66 2.88 -16.59
C PRO A 85 -6.83 2.37 -15.72
N HIS A 86 -6.70 2.38 -14.39
CA HIS A 86 -7.71 1.94 -13.42
C HIS A 86 -8.48 3.09 -12.76
N THR A 87 -8.16 4.33 -13.11
CA THR A 87 -8.71 5.53 -12.45
C THR A 87 -9.47 6.47 -13.40
N TRP A 88 -9.74 6.01 -14.62
CA TRP A 88 -10.46 6.79 -15.62
C TRP A 88 -11.84 7.22 -15.12
N GLY A 89 -12.03 8.53 -15.01
CA GLY A 89 -13.30 9.14 -14.63
C GLY A 89 -13.55 9.26 -13.13
N LEU A 90 -12.63 8.79 -12.28
CA LEU A 90 -12.69 9.07 -10.85
C LEU A 90 -12.46 10.56 -10.58
N GLY A 91 -13.12 11.07 -9.54
CA GLY A 91 -12.97 12.47 -9.12
C GLY A 91 -13.58 13.51 -10.06
N ARG A 92 -14.30 13.12 -11.13
CA ARG A 92 -14.95 14.07 -12.06
C ARG A 92 -15.99 14.96 -11.39
N ASP A 93 -16.64 14.45 -10.34
CA ASP A 93 -17.65 15.18 -9.58
C ASP A 93 -17.02 16.02 -8.45
N VAL A 94 -15.69 15.96 -8.29
CA VAL A 94 -14.98 16.78 -7.31
C VAL A 94 -14.75 18.17 -7.92
N PRO A 95 -15.05 19.26 -7.19
CA PRO A 95 -14.77 20.60 -7.66
C PRO A 95 -13.29 20.81 -8.01
N PRO A 96 -12.98 21.70 -8.97
CA PRO A 96 -11.61 22.17 -9.17
C PRO A 96 -11.00 22.69 -7.87
N ASP A 97 -9.68 22.56 -7.73
CA ASP A 97 -8.90 23.08 -6.60
C ASP A 97 -9.34 22.58 -5.21
N PHE A 98 -10.03 21.44 -5.15
CA PHE A 98 -10.53 20.88 -3.89
C PHE A 98 -9.41 20.30 -3.00
N PHE A 99 -8.40 19.68 -3.61
CA PHE A 99 -7.25 19.09 -2.92
C PHE A 99 -6.02 19.98 -3.04
N ASN A 100 -5.22 20.10 -1.97
CA ASN A 100 -3.95 20.84 -1.99
C ASN A 100 -2.71 19.98 -1.72
N ILE A 101 -2.91 18.70 -1.43
CA ILE A 101 -1.82 17.76 -1.22
C ILE A 101 -2.18 16.46 -1.92
N THR A 102 -1.16 15.83 -2.49
CA THR A 102 -1.23 14.51 -3.11
C THR A 102 -0.53 13.47 -2.25
N MET A 103 -1.17 12.31 -2.09
CA MET A 103 -0.57 11.13 -1.47
C MET A 103 -0.72 9.97 -2.45
N THR A 104 0.38 9.55 -3.10
CA THR A 104 0.30 8.54 -4.16
C THR A 104 1.57 7.70 -4.26
N TYR A 105 1.52 6.65 -5.08
CA TYR A 105 2.71 5.84 -5.40
C TYR A 105 3.75 6.57 -6.26
N ARG A 106 3.45 7.76 -6.81
CA ARG A 106 4.42 8.51 -7.61
C ARG A 106 5.45 9.18 -6.70
N ALA A 107 6.71 9.20 -7.13
CA ALA A 107 7.79 9.82 -6.36
C ALA A 107 7.69 11.35 -6.25
N ASP A 108 6.90 11.98 -7.12
CA ASP A 108 6.68 13.44 -7.17
C ASP A 108 5.39 13.90 -6.47
N SER A 109 4.69 13.04 -5.72
CA SER A 109 3.59 13.49 -4.85
C SER A 109 4.11 14.13 -3.56
N ASP A 110 3.34 15.06 -3.00
CA ASP A 110 3.70 15.77 -1.75
C ASP A 110 3.98 14.78 -0.61
N VAL A 111 3.23 13.68 -0.56
CA VAL A 111 3.49 12.51 0.29
C VAL A 111 3.65 11.28 -0.59
N HIS A 112 4.88 10.77 -0.70
CA HIS A 112 5.12 9.51 -1.39
C HIS A 112 4.61 8.33 -0.54
N TYR A 113 3.65 7.58 -1.08
CA TYR A 113 3.06 6.41 -0.44
C TYR A 113 2.89 5.30 -1.48
N PRO A 114 3.93 4.49 -1.74
CA PRO A 114 3.84 3.34 -2.64
C PRO A 114 3.10 2.18 -1.99
N TYR A 115 2.69 1.18 -2.79
CA TYR A 115 2.08 -0.05 -2.26
C TYR A 115 3.03 -0.82 -1.36
N ASP A 116 4.31 -0.84 -1.71
CA ASP A 116 5.36 -1.54 -1.00
C ASP A 116 6.71 -0.92 -1.34
N MET A 117 7.71 -1.10 -0.47
CA MET A 117 9.09 -0.71 -0.71
C MET A 117 10.03 -1.79 -0.21
N PHE A 118 11.13 -1.98 -0.94
CA PHE A 118 12.26 -2.73 -0.43
C PHE A 118 13.11 -1.81 0.43
N GLU A 119 13.21 -2.15 1.71
CA GLU A 119 14.06 -1.46 2.67
C GLU A 119 15.15 -2.41 3.16
N GLU A 120 16.35 -1.88 3.38
CA GLU A 120 17.43 -2.64 3.97
C GLU A 120 17.16 -2.82 5.47
N TYR A 121 17.32 -4.04 5.96
CA TYR A 121 17.21 -4.30 7.40
C TYR A 121 18.31 -3.55 8.16
N THR A 122 17.91 -2.89 9.25
CA THR A 122 18.84 -2.19 10.15
C THR A 122 19.09 -2.99 11.41
N GLU A 123 20.17 -2.68 12.14
CA GLU A 123 20.43 -3.25 13.46
C GLU A 123 19.25 -3.06 14.42
N LYS A 124 18.56 -1.92 14.30
CA LYS A 124 17.38 -1.61 15.11
C LYS A 124 16.19 -2.52 14.78
N ASP A 125 16.06 -2.99 13.55
CA ASP A 125 14.98 -3.92 13.17
C ASP A 125 15.21 -5.29 13.81
N LEU A 126 16.47 -5.73 13.91
CA LEU A 126 16.87 -6.92 14.67
C LEU A 126 16.61 -6.75 16.17
N GLU A 127 17.01 -5.62 16.76
CA GLU A 127 16.79 -5.31 18.18
C GLU A 127 15.31 -5.29 18.57
N ASN A 128 14.45 -4.76 17.69
CA ASN A 128 13.00 -4.71 17.91
C ASN A 128 12.28 -6.02 17.55
N GLY A 129 13.00 -7.03 17.04
CA GLY A 129 12.42 -8.31 16.64
C GLY A 129 11.51 -8.22 15.41
N LEU A 130 11.68 -7.20 14.56
CA LEU A 130 10.96 -7.08 13.28
C LEU A 130 11.47 -8.11 12.26
N VAL A 131 12.75 -8.46 12.36
CA VAL A 131 13.42 -9.50 11.58
C VAL A 131 14.32 -10.30 12.51
N THR A 132 14.50 -11.58 12.22
CA THR A 132 15.43 -12.46 12.94
C THR A 132 16.60 -12.86 12.04
N TYR A 133 17.75 -13.22 12.63
CA TYR A 133 18.94 -13.57 11.85
C TYR A 133 18.71 -14.76 10.89
N ASP A 134 17.83 -15.69 11.23
CA ASP A 134 17.43 -16.81 10.37
C ASP A 134 16.60 -16.38 9.14
N GLN A 135 16.08 -15.16 9.14
CA GLN A 135 15.40 -14.55 7.99
C GLN A 135 16.35 -13.76 7.08
N ILE A 136 17.59 -13.52 7.51
CA ILE A 136 18.62 -12.81 6.73
C ILE A 136 19.58 -13.84 6.15
N TRP A 137 19.52 -14.03 4.84
CA TRP A 137 20.42 -14.98 4.17
C TRP A 137 21.80 -14.40 3.92
N THR A 138 22.80 -15.25 4.12
CA THR A 138 24.15 -15.06 3.61
C THR A 138 24.18 -15.17 2.08
N GLN A 139 25.23 -14.63 1.46
CA GLN A 139 25.43 -14.77 0.02
C GLN A 139 25.53 -16.24 -0.39
N ASP A 140 26.21 -17.08 0.39
CA ASP A 140 26.32 -18.52 0.11
C ASP A 140 24.95 -19.22 0.17
N GLU A 141 24.07 -18.85 1.11
CA GLU A 141 22.70 -19.38 1.16
C GLU A 141 21.88 -18.95 -0.05
N ILE A 142 22.01 -17.69 -0.47
CA ILE A 142 21.37 -17.16 -1.68
C ILE A 142 21.84 -17.96 -2.90
N ASP A 143 23.16 -18.13 -3.06
CA ASP A 143 23.76 -18.82 -4.20
C ASP A 143 23.32 -20.29 -4.24
N ASN A 144 23.41 -21.01 -3.12
CA ASN A 144 22.92 -22.40 -3.02
C ASN A 144 21.42 -22.52 -3.34
N LYS A 145 20.59 -21.58 -2.87
CA LYS A 145 19.15 -21.55 -3.17
C LYS A 145 18.89 -21.25 -4.65
N ILE A 146 19.70 -20.40 -5.29
CA ILE A 146 19.59 -20.10 -6.72
C ILE A 146 20.02 -21.31 -7.55
N GLU A 147 21.14 -21.95 -7.22
CA GLU A 147 21.64 -23.15 -7.91
C GLU A 147 20.66 -24.32 -7.82
N ALA A 148 19.96 -24.47 -6.69
CA ALA A 148 18.95 -25.51 -6.49
C ALA A 148 17.63 -25.27 -7.25
N LYS A 149 17.39 -24.06 -7.79
CA LYS A 149 16.15 -23.75 -8.51
C LYS A 149 16.17 -24.33 -9.93
N ASP A 150 15.25 -25.26 -10.19
CA ASP A 150 15.04 -25.91 -11.48
C ASP A 150 13.92 -25.29 -12.33
N LYS A 151 13.08 -24.45 -11.71
CA LYS A 151 11.92 -23.79 -12.33
C LYS A 151 12.15 -22.29 -12.42
N LEU A 152 11.75 -21.70 -13.56
CA LEU A 152 11.99 -20.29 -13.80
C LEU A 152 11.08 -19.38 -12.97
N ALA A 153 9.77 -19.57 -13.04
CA ALA A 153 8.82 -18.62 -12.47
C ALA A 153 7.54 -19.29 -11.94
N LEU A 154 7.10 -18.77 -10.79
CA LEU A 154 5.78 -18.98 -10.20
C LEU A 154 5.01 -17.65 -10.27
N GLN A 155 3.76 -17.69 -10.71
CA GLN A 155 2.90 -16.52 -10.79
C GLN A 155 1.53 -16.79 -10.16
N PHE A 156 1.20 -16.04 -9.12
CA PHE A 156 -0.16 -15.92 -8.60
C PHE A 156 -0.90 -14.83 -9.38
N VAL A 157 -2.04 -15.15 -9.99
CA VAL A 157 -2.75 -14.25 -10.90
C VAL A 157 -4.26 -14.43 -10.85
N SER A 158 -4.97 -13.33 -10.55
CA SER A 158 -6.44 -13.29 -10.47
C SER A 158 -7.11 -12.22 -11.35
N ASN A 159 -6.33 -11.30 -11.94
CA ASN A 159 -6.83 -10.31 -12.90
C ASN A 159 -6.43 -10.69 -14.33
N CYS A 160 -7.37 -11.19 -15.13
CA CYS A 160 -7.04 -11.99 -16.31
C CYS A 160 -6.93 -11.18 -17.60
N ASN A 161 -7.63 -10.04 -17.67
CA ASN A 161 -7.69 -9.19 -18.84
C ASN A 161 -7.12 -7.83 -18.47
N THR A 162 -5.82 -7.66 -18.71
CA THR A 162 -5.11 -6.47 -18.26
C THR A 162 -4.88 -5.50 -19.41
N LYS A 163 -4.92 -4.19 -19.13
CA LYS A 163 -4.58 -3.17 -20.13
C LYS A 163 -3.10 -3.21 -20.53
N SER A 164 -2.24 -3.78 -19.69
CA SER A 164 -0.83 -4.03 -20.00
C SER A 164 -0.59 -5.26 -20.88
N LEU A 165 -1.63 -6.04 -21.19
CA LEU A 165 -1.54 -7.29 -21.95
C LEU A 165 -0.59 -8.32 -21.31
N ARG A 166 -0.47 -8.29 -19.98
CA ARG A 166 0.40 -9.18 -19.21
C ARG A 166 0.15 -10.64 -19.56
N GLU A 167 -1.10 -11.03 -19.72
CA GLU A 167 -1.51 -12.38 -20.09
C GLU A 167 -0.94 -12.83 -21.44
N LEU A 168 -0.89 -11.94 -22.44
CA LEU A 168 -0.30 -12.24 -23.74
C LEU A 168 1.21 -12.41 -23.65
N TYR A 169 1.88 -11.57 -22.85
CA TYR A 169 3.31 -11.68 -22.59
C TYR A 169 3.65 -13.02 -21.93
N VAL A 170 2.94 -13.39 -20.86
CA VAL A 170 3.16 -14.65 -20.15
C VAL A 170 2.87 -15.86 -21.04
N ASN A 171 1.83 -15.80 -21.90
CA ASN A 171 1.55 -16.87 -22.86
C ASN A 171 2.66 -17.07 -23.88
N LYS A 172 3.29 -15.99 -24.36
CA LYS A 172 4.48 -16.10 -25.21
C LYS A 172 5.67 -16.68 -24.45
N LEU A 173 5.89 -16.27 -23.21
CA LEU A 173 7.00 -16.74 -22.39
C LEU A 173 6.88 -18.23 -22.05
N LYS A 174 5.66 -18.73 -21.84
CA LYS A 174 5.39 -20.17 -21.65
C LYS A 174 5.83 -21.07 -22.79
N ASN A 175 5.97 -20.55 -24.01
CA ASN A 175 6.48 -21.31 -25.15
C ASN A 175 8.00 -21.53 -25.09
N LEU A 176 8.71 -20.75 -24.27
CA LEU A 176 10.17 -20.78 -24.14
C LEU A 176 10.62 -21.48 -22.85
N THR A 177 9.77 -21.51 -21.82
CA THR A 177 10.11 -22.01 -20.49
C THR A 177 8.87 -22.38 -19.69
N GLN A 178 9.04 -23.25 -18.69
CA GLN A 178 7.95 -23.62 -17.81
C GLN A 178 7.64 -22.48 -16.82
N ILE A 179 6.41 -21.96 -16.89
CA ILE A 179 5.86 -21.03 -15.90
C ILE A 179 4.74 -21.72 -15.14
N THR A 180 4.87 -21.79 -13.82
CA THR A 180 3.81 -22.26 -12.95
C THR A 180 2.86 -21.09 -12.67
N GLN A 181 1.60 -21.19 -13.11
CA GLN A 181 0.56 -20.21 -12.78
C GLN A 181 -0.47 -20.80 -11.82
N ILE A 182 -0.97 -19.94 -10.94
CA ILE A 182 -1.95 -20.24 -9.90
C ILE A 182 -2.91 -19.05 -9.78
N GLY A 183 -4.20 -19.31 -9.60
CA GLY A 183 -5.23 -18.30 -9.42
C GLY A 183 -6.41 -18.45 -10.38
N THR A 184 -7.32 -17.48 -10.34
CA THR A 184 -8.64 -17.56 -11.00
C THR A 184 -8.57 -17.44 -12.53
N CYS A 185 -7.44 -16.99 -13.09
CA CYS A 185 -7.24 -16.87 -14.54
C CYS A 185 -6.99 -18.18 -15.28
N LEU A 186 -7.05 -19.32 -14.58
CA LEU A 186 -6.86 -20.66 -15.12
C LEU A 186 -8.14 -21.51 -15.00
N ASP A 187 -9.28 -20.95 -15.42
CA ASP A 187 -10.61 -21.57 -15.30
C ASP A 187 -10.97 -22.00 -13.87
N GLY A 188 -10.47 -21.29 -12.85
CA GLY A 188 -10.68 -21.62 -11.43
C GLY A 188 -9.98 -22.91 -10.95
N LYS A 189 -9.18 -23.58 -11.78
CA LYS A 189 -8.61 -24.91 -11.48
C LYS A 189 -7.46 -24.90 -10.46
N ARG A 190 -7.00 -23.73 -10.00
CA ARG A 190 -5.86 -23.59 -9.08
C ARG A 190 -6.00 -22.37 -8.16
N VAL A 191 -7.09 -22.25 -7.41
CA VAL A 191 -7.14 -21.28 -6.31
C VAL A 191 -6.29 -21.83 -5.15
N CYS A 192 -5.52 -20.95 -4.52
CA CYS A 192 -4.52 -21.30 -3.53
C CYS A 192 -4.69 -20.33 -2.35
N ASP A 193 -4.86 -20.89 -1.15
CA ASP A 193 -4.86 -20.11 0.09
C ASP A 193 -3.43 -19.75 0.52
N LYS A 194 -3.30 -19.08 1.67
CA LYS A 194 -1.99 -18.65 2.18
C LYS A 194 -1.05 -19.83 2.41
N GLU A 195 -1.53 -20.90 3.04
CA GLU A 195 -0.71 -22.08 3.36
C GLU A 195 -0.21 -22.77 2.08
N CYS A 196 -1.08 -22.91 1.08
CA CYS A 196 -0.72 -23.39 -0.24
C CYS A 196 0.36 -22.49 -0.88
N ALA A 197 0.20 -21.16 -0.82
CA ALA A 197 1.13 -20.21 -1.43
C ALA A 197 2.53 -20.30 -0.79
N ASP A 198 2.60 -20.37 0.54
CA ASP A 198 3.85 -20.50 1.30
C ASP A 198 4.60 -21.79 0.91
N LYS A 199 3.88 -22.90 0.70
CA LYS A 199 4.49 -24.16 0.22
C LYS A 199 5.06 -24.05 -1.20
N LEU A 200 4.43 -23.25 -2.06
CA LEU A 200 4.80 -23.14 -3.47
C LEU A 200 5.92 -22.14 -3.74
N ILE A 201 5.96 -21.04 -2.99
CA ILE A 201 7.12 -20.14 -2.94
C ILE A 201 8.34 -20.91 -2.42
N GLY A 202 8.08 -21.97 -1.63
CA GLY A 202 9.06 -22.67 -0.83
C GLY A 202 9.26 -21.88 0.46
N LYS A 203 9.61 -22.57 1.55
CA LYS A 203 10.22 -21.87 2.68
C LYS A 203 11.55 -21.31 2.17
N CYS A 204 11.50 -20.06 1.77
CA CYS A 204 12.59 -19.12 1.82
C CYS A 204 13.29 -19.32 3.17
#